data_AF-A0A3C1A0T7-F1
#
_entry.id   AF-A0A3C1A0T7-F1
#
_cell.length_a   1.000
_cell.length_b   1.000
_cell.length_c   1.000
_cell.angle_alpha   90.00
_cell.angle_beta   90.00
_cell.angle_gamma   90.00
#
_symmetry.space_group_name_H-M   'P 1'
#
loop_
_entity.id
_entity.type
_entity.pdbx_description
1 polymer ?
#
loop_
_entity_poly.entity_id
_entity_poly.type
_entity_poly.pdbx_seq_one_letter_code
_entity_poly.pdbx_strand_id
1 'polypeptide(L)'
;MSAMTRAAKNRIEIDEELRLQEANRMLSIASRKREAAELLIQHDFWVESVQMYQQAMELCVKAVMTVLVGHFYLKHEFSPSVVRETLRACHEKWPQRYKAILERCFEIANRWSSKRELGTYGYVYGTSGKVLILEQDARQARKDARSCFELAQLIISRYEKLRSK
;
A
#
# COMPACT_ATOMS: atom_id res chain seq x y z
N MET A 1 20.68 33.27 -11.23
CA MET A 1 20.28 31.85 -11.46
C MET A 1 20.49 31.52 -12.93
N SER A 2 21.33 30.54 -13.26
CA SER A 2 21.61 30.16 -14.66
C SER A 2 20.44 29.37 -15.27
N ALA A 3 20.31 29.37 -16.59
CA ALA A 3 19.29 28.61 -17.32
C ALA A 3 19.31 27.10 -16.99
N MET A 4 20.50 26.52 -16.73
CA MET A 4 20.65 25.13 -16.28
C MET A 4 19.99 24.87 -14.91
N THR A 5 20.02 25.85 -14.00
CA THR A 5 19.42 25.70 -12.66
C THR A 5 17.90 25.70 -12.73
N ARG A 6 17.31 26.48 -13.65
CA ARG A 6 15.86 26.49 -13.92
C ARG A 6 15.39 25.20 -14.58
N ALA A 7 16.14 24.67 -15.54
CA ALA A 7 15.77 23.43 -16.24
C ALA A 7 15.80 22.21 -15.30
N ALA A 8 16.79 22.13 -14.40
CA ALA A 8 16.87 21.08 -13.38
C ALA A 8 15.71 21.18 -12.37
N LYS A 9 15.40 22.39 -11.90
CA LYS A 9 14.29 22.64 -10.98
C LYS A 9 12.93 22.25 -11.61
N ASN A 10 12.67 22.67 -12.85
CA ASN A 10 11.44 22.31 -13.56
C ASN A 10 11.31 20.79 -13.77
N ARG A 11 12.40 20.07 -14.04
CA ARG A 11 12.36 18.61 -14.20
C ARG A 11 12.00 17.88 -12.89
N ILE A 12 12.52 18.37 -11.76
CA ILE A 12 12.21 17.81 -10.44
C ILE A 12 10.73 18.06 -10.09
N GLU A 13 10.23 19.27 -10.32
CA GLU A 13 8.81 19.60 -10.05
C GLU A 13 7.84 18.75 -10.90
N ILE A 14 8.15 18.52 -12.18
CA ILE A 14 7.35 17.65 -13.07
C ILE A 14 7.36 16.19 -12.57
N ASP A 15 8.50 15.69 -12.14
CA ASP A 15 8.64 14.32 -11.61
C ASP A 15 7.87 14.14 -10.28
N GLU A 16 7.90 15.13 -9.39
CA GLU A 16 7.13 15.11 -8.14
C GLU A 16 5.61 15.16 -8.35
N GLU A 17 5.14 15.93 -9.35
CA GLU A 17 3.72 15.98 -9.70
C GLU A 17 3.21 14.67 -10.30
N LEU A 18 3.99 14.05 -11.19
CA LEU A 18 3.66 12.74 -11.74
C LEU A 18 3.61 11.66 -10.66
N ARG A 19 4.54 11.66 -9.70
CA ARG A 19 4.52 10.74 -8.55
C ARG A 19 3.27 10.91 -7.70
N LEU A 20 2.84 12.14 -7.47
CA LEU A 20 1.65 12.43 -6.68
C LEU A 20 0.38 11.99 -7.40
N GLN A 21 0.26 12.28 -8.70
CA GLN A 21 -0.85 11.80 -9.52
C GLN A 21 -0.95 10.27 -9.49
N GLU A 22 0.20 9.59 -9.63
CA GLU A 22 0.24 8.13 -9.61
C GLU A 22 -0.12 7.56 -8.23
N ALA A 23 0.36 8.16 -7.14
CA ALA A 23 -0.03 7.76 -5.79
C ALA A 23 -1.53 7.94 -5.52
N ASN A 24 -2.11 9.06 -5.97
CA ASN A 24 -3.54 9.33 -5.87
C ASN A 24 -4.37 8.34 -6.72
N ARG A 25 -3.88 7.97 -7.91
CA ARG A 25 -4.48 6.92 -8.75
C ARG A 25 -4.49 5.58 -8.01
N MET A 26 -3.38 5.19 -7.40
CA MET A 26 -3.27 3.96 -6.61
C MET A 26 -4.23 3.96 -5.40
N LEU A 27 -4.33 5.07 -4.67
CA LEU A 27 -5.29 5.21 -3.57
C LEU A 27 -6.74 5.09 -4.05
N SER A 28 -7.09 5.69 -5.19
CA SER A 28 -8.43 5.54 -5.77
C SER A 28 -8.76 4.07 -6.10
N ILE A 29 -7.80 3.33 -6.65
CA ILE A 29 -7.97 1.88 -6.91
C ILE A 29 -8.07 1.11 -5.58
N ALA A 30 -7.26 1.45 -4.57
CA ALA A 30 -7.32 0.83 -3.25
C ALA A 30 -8.68 1.03 -2.57
N SER A 31 -9.27 2.23 -2.66
CA SER A 31 -10.62 2.50 -2.13
C SER A 31 -11.66 1.59 -2.76
N ARG A 32 -11.70 1.55 -4.10
CA ARG A 32 -12.64 0.70 -4.85
C ARG A 32 -12.48 -0.78 -4.52
N LYS A 33 -11.24 -1.26 -4.32
CA LYS A 33 -10.99 -2.64 -3.90
C LYS A 33 -11.49 -2.92 -2.48
N ARG A 34 -11.34 -1.98 -1.54
CA ARG A 34 -11.92 -2.11 -0.20
C ARG A 34 -13.44 -2.15 -0.22
N GLU A 35 -14.06 -1.28 -1.01
CA GLU A 35 -15.52 -1.24 -1.18
C GLU A 35 -16.05 -2.54 -1.80
N ALA A 36 -15.38 -3.06 -2.83
CA ALA A 36 -15.73 -4.36 -3.41
C ALA A 36 -15.53 -5.52 -2.41
N ALA A 37 -14.47 -5.50 -1.60
CA ALA A 37 -14.24 -6.49 -0.55
C ALA A 37 -15.33 -6.47 0.53
N GLU A 38 -15.89 -5.30 0.84
CA GLU A 38 -17.01 -5.18 1.77
C GLU A 38 -18.28 -5.84 1.22
N LEU A 39 -18.56 -5.71 -0.08
CA LEU A 39 -19.67 -6.41 -0.72
C LEU A 39 -19.48 -7.93 -0.68
N LEU A 40 -18.25 -8.41 -0.89
CA LEU A 40 -17.92 -9.84 -0.79
C LEU A 40 -18.17 -10.41 0.62
N ILE A 41 -17.90 -9.62 1.66
CA ILE A 41 -18.23 -9.99 3.04
C ILE A 41 -19.74 -10.18 3.25
N GLN A 42 -20.58 -9.37 2.60
CA GLN A 42 -22.05 -9.47 2.73
C GLN A 42 -22.63 -10.75 2.11
N HIS A 43 -21.85 -11.43 1.27
CA HIS A 43 -22.23 -12.66 0.57
C HIS A 43 -21.38 -13.87 0.99
N ASP A 44 -20.72 -13.81 2.14
CA ASP A 44 -19.90 -14.88 2.71
C ASP A 44 -18.70 -15.32 1.84
N PHE A 45 -18.23 -14.46 0.93
CA PHE A 45 -17.03 -14.69 0.11
C PHE A 45 -15.76 -14.26 0.85
N TRP A 46 -15.41 -15.01 1.91
CA TRP A 46 -14.31 -14.66 2.82
C TRP A 46 -12.94 -14.63 2.15
N VAL A 47 -12.63 -15.65 1.35
CA VAL A 47 -11.33 -15.78 0.68
C VAL A 47 -11.10 -14.61 -0.26
N GLU A 48 -12.07 -14.35 -1.12
CA GLU A 48 -12.05 -13.31 -2.13
C GLU A 48 -12.01 -11.92 -1.48
N SER A 49 -12.74 -11.72 -0.38
CA SER A 49 -12.69 -10.46 0.38
C SER A 49 -11.29 -10.20 0.96
N VAL A 50 -10.65 -11.21 1.56
CA VAL A 50 -9.29 -11.09 2.10
C VAL A 50 -8.28 -10.78 0.98
N GLN A 51 -8.40 -11.44 -0.18
CA GLN A 51 -7.55 -11.16 -1.34
C GLN A 51 -7.74 -9.73 -1.86
N MET A 52 -8.97 -9.21 -1.91
CA MET A 52 -9.21 -7.83 -2.30
C MET A 52 -8.65 -6.82 -1.28
N TYR A 53 -8.79 -7.09 0.03
CA TYR A 53 -8.19 -6.26 1.06
C TYR A 53 -6.66 -6.27 0.98
N GLN A 54 -6.03 -7.42 0.73
CA GLN A 54 -4.59 -7.53 0.48
C GLN A 54 -4.14 -6.62 -0.66
N GLN A 55 -4.82 -6.70 -1.80
CA GLN A 55 -4.50 -5.85 -2.96
C GLN A 55 -4.70 -4.37 -2.65
N ALA A 56 -5.71 -4.00 -1.87
CA ALA A 56 -5.91 -2.62 -1.45
C ALA A 56 -4.76 -2.12 -0.56
N MET A 57 -4.33 -2.93 0.42
CA MET A 57 -3.19 -2.60 1.30
C MET A 57 -1.89 -2.48 0.50
N GLU A 58 -1.64 -3.39 -0.45
CA GLU A 58 -0.49 -3.34 -1.35
C GLU A 58 -0.45 -2.03 -2.14
N LEU A 59 -1.59 -1.60 -2.69
CA LEU A 59 -1.70 -0.32 -3.40
C LEU A 59 -1.49 0.89 -2.48
N CYS A 60 -1.99 0.85 -1.24
CA CYS A 60 -1.75 1.92 -0.27
C CYS A 60 -0.26 2.10 0.00
N VAL A 61 0.45 0.99 0.20
CA VAL A 61 1.89 1.06 0.46
C VAL A 61 2.66 1.48 -0.79
N LYS A 62 2.29 0.98 -1.97
CA LYS A 62 2.85 1.44 -3.25
C LYS A 62 2.67 2.95 -3.43
N ALA A 63 1.49 3.48 -3.14
CA ALA A 63 1.20 4.91 -3.25
C ALA A 63 2.13 5.74 -2.34
N VAL A 64 2.29 5.31 -1.09
CA VAL A 64 3.21 5.93 -0.13
C VAL A 64 4.64 5.87 -0.65
N MET A 65 5.12 4.71 -1.10
CA MET A 65 6.49 4.59 -1.60
C MET A 65 6.76 5.47 -2.83
N THR A 66 5.80 5.55 -3.74
CA THR A 66 5.89 6.41 -4.94
C THR A 66 6.17 7.86 -4.57
N VAL A 67 5.50 8.40 -3.53
CA VAL A 67 5.74 9.78 -3.09
C VAL A 67 7.01 9.94 -2.25
N LEU A 68 7.36 8.96 -1.39
CA LEU A 68 8.47 9.11 -0.46
C LEU A 68 9.85 8.79 -1.07
N VAL A 69 9.91 7.78 -1.94
CA VAL A 69 11.16 7.21 -2.46
C VAL A 69 11.36 7.54 -3.95
N GLY A 70 10.27 7.79 -4.68
CA GLY A 70 10.30 8.17 -6.10
C GLY A 70 10.25 6.99 -7.07
N HIS A 71 10.45 5.76 -6.59
CA HIS A 71 10.33 4.53 -7.39
C HIS A 71 9.78 3.39 -6.55
N PHE A 72 8.84 2.62 -7.12
CA PHE A 72 8.45 1.30 -6.63
C PHE A 72 8.98 0.24 -7.60
N TYR A 73 9.73 -0.74 -7.10
CA TYR A 73 10.19 -1.88 -7.90
C TYR A 73 8.98 -2.67 -8.40
N LEU A 74 8.82 -2.78 -9.72
CA LEU A 74 7.74 -3.47 -10.44
C LEU A 74 7.52 -4.94 -10.06
N LYS A 75 8.29 -5.52 -9.14
CA LYS A 75 8.00 -6.86 -8.64
C LYS A 75 6.66 -6.80 -7.90
N HIS A 76 5.68 -7.55 -8.41
CA HIS A 76 4.34 -7.70 -7.86
C HIS A 76 4.30 -8.36 -6.47
N GLU A 77 5.46 -8.55 -5.85
CA GLU A 77 5.63 -9.35 -4.65
C GLU A 77 5.95 -8.45 -3.46
N PHE A 78 4.95 -8.30 -2.60
CA PHE A 78 5.06 -7.55 -1.35
C PHE A 78 5.69 -8.45 -0.28
N SER A 79 6.96 -8.80 -0.47
CA SER A 79 7.69 -9.69 0.42
C SER A 79 8.25 -8.94 1.65
N PRO A 80 8.47 -9.64 2.78
CA PRO A 80 9.05 -9.02 3.98
C PRO A 80 10.42 -8.33 3.74
N SER A 81 11.22 -8.79 2.77
CA SER A 81 12.50 -8.16 2.43
C SER A 81 12.30 -6.83 1.71
N VAL A 82 11.39 -6.77 0.73
CA VAL A 82 11.04 -5.53 0.01
C VAL A 82 10.51 -4.48 0.99
N VAL A 83 9.69 -4.92 1.95
CA VAL A 83 9.20 -4.08 3.05
C VAL A 83 10.34 -3.46 3.86
N ARG A 84 11.32 -4.26 4.28
CA ARG A 84 12.45 -3.78 5.10
C ARG A 84 13.35 -2.80 4.34
N GLU A 85 13.71 -3.13 3.10
CA GLU A 85 14.56 -2.26 2.27
C GLU A 85 13.88 -0.92 2.01
N THR A 86 12.56 -0.96 1.76
CA THR A 86 11.77 0.24 1.58
C THR A 86 11.73 1.09 2.84
N LEU A 87 11.45 0.50 4.00
CA LEU A 87 11.41 1.25 5.26
C LEU A 87 12.74 1.94 5.53
N ARG A 88 13.87 1.27 5.25
CA ARG A 88 15.20 1.88 5.33
C ARG A 88 15.34 3.08 4.38
N ALA A 89 14.96 2.95 3.11
CA ALA A 89 15.01 4.05 2.15
C ALA A 89 14.12 5.24 2.53
N CYS A 90 12.94 4.97 3.12
CA CYS A 90 12.06 6.00 3.66
C CYS A 90 12.67 6.69 4.89
N HIS A 91 13.32 5.94 5.79
CA HIS A 91 13.93 6.49 7.02
C HIS A 91 15.08 7.46 6.75
N GLU A 92 15.82 7.28 5.66
CA GLU A 92 16.90 8.20 5.28
C GLU A 92 16.37 9.55 4.76
N LYS A 93 15.14 9.60 4.24
CA LYS A 93 14.58 10.78 3.56
C LYS A 93 13.51 11.54 4.35
N TRP A 94 12.87 10.91 5.34
CA TRP A 94 11.66 11.45 5.99
C TRP A 94 11.78 11.64 7.50
N PRO A 95 11.08 12.63 8.09
CA PRO A 95 11.09 12.88 9.53
C PRO A 95 10.66 11.65 10.35
N GLN A 96 11.39 11.37 11.44
CA GLN A 96 11.16 10.24 12.36
C GLN A 96 9.71 10.09 12.84
N ARG A 97 8.92 11.17 12.88
CA ARG A 97 7.50 11.12 13.26
C ARG A 97 6.62 10.27 12.32
N TYR A 98 7.04 10.02 11.08
CA TYR A 98 6.30 9.18 10.13
C TYR A 98 6.74 7.71 10.15
N LYS A 99 7.83 7.40 10.87
CA LYS A 99 8.39 6.05 10.99
C LYS A 99 7.36 5.05 11.52
N ALA A 100 6.75 5.35 12.66
CA ALA A 100 5.77 4.45 13.28
C ALA A 100 4.55 4.21 12.38
N ILE A 101 4.15 5.22 11.60
CA ILE A 101 3.02 5.14 10.67
C ILE A 101 3.36 4.23 9.48
N LEU A 102 4.56 4.40 8.92
CA LEU A 102 5.07 3.56 7.84
C LEU A 102 5.24 2.12 8.32
N GLU A 103 5.97 1.89 9.40
CA GLU A 103 6.14 0.56 9.99
C GLU A 103 4.79 -0.13 10.20
N ARG A 104 3.78 0.59 10.72
CA ARG A 104 2.44 0.04 10.91
C ARG A 104 1.74 -0.35 9.61
N CYS A 105 1.77 0.48 8.57
CA CYS A 105 1.20 0.15 7.26
C CYS A 105 1.84 -1.11 6.66
N PHE A 106 3.17 -1.19 6.77
CA PHE A 106 3.95 -2.27 6.20
C PHE A 106 3.82 -3.58 6.99
N GLU A 107 3.76 -3.53 8.33
CA GLU A 107 3.47 -4.69 9.19
C GLU A 107 2.12 -5.31 8.85
N ILE A 108 1.09 -4.46 8.70
CA ILE A 108 -0.24 -4.87 8.31
C ILE A 108 -0.20 -5.58 6.95
N ALA A 109 0.40 -4.96 5.94
CA ALA A 109 0.49 -5.55 4.60
C ALA A 109 1.28 -6.87 4.61
N ASN A 110 2.36 -6.95 5.39
CA ASN A 110 3.20 -8.14 5.50
C ASN A 110 2.50 -9.31 6.21
N ARG A 111 1.67 -9.04 7.22
CA ARG A 111 0.85 -10.08 7.87
C ARG A 111 -0.01 -10.81 6.86
N TRP A 112 -0.60 -10.06 5.94
CA TRP A 112 -1.53 -10.60 4.96
C TRP A 112 -0.86 -11.14 3.70
N SER A 113 0.37 -10.75 3.37
CA SER A 113 1.05 -11.27 2.16
C SER A 113 1.21 -12.80 2.20
N SER A 114 1.57 -13.37 3.36
CA SER A 114 1.67 -14.82 3.57
C SER A 114 0.33 -15.58 3.41
N LYS A 115 -0.81 -14.94 3.70
CA LYS A 115 -2.13 -15.55 3.57
C LYS A 115 -2.67 -15.54 2.12
N ARG A 116 -2.08 -14.76 1.22
CA ARG A 116 -2.49 -14.68 -0.20
C ARG A 116 -2.29 -16.00 -0.93
N GLU A 117 -1.17 -16.66 -0.68
CA GLU A 117 -0.83 -17.96 -1.26
C GLU A 117 -1.82 -19.04 -0.80
N LEU A 118 -2.18 -19.05 0.48
CA LEU A 118 -3.16 -19.99 1.05
C LEU A 118 -4.57 -19.81 0.46
N GLY A 119 -5.00 -18.56 0.23
CA GLY A 119 -6.29 -18.27 -0.39
C GLY A 119 -6.35 -18.67 -1.87
N THR A 120 -5.24 -18.50 -2.59
CA THR A 120 -5.18 -18.73 -4.06
C THR A 120 -4.86 -20.18 -4.41
N TYR A 121 -4.00 -20.81 -3.61
CA TYR A 121 -3.41 -22.13 -3.88
C TYR A 121 -3.65 -23.13 -2.77
N GLY A 122 -4.60 -22.90 -1.85
CA GLY A 122 -4.87 -23.84 -0.76
C GLY A 122 -5.02 -25.29 -1.23
N TYR A 123 -5.62 -25.51 -2.40
CA TYR A 123 -5.74 -26.84 -3.01
C TYR A 123 -4.38 -27.50 -3.31
N VAL A 124 -3.37 -26.72 -3.71
CA VAL A 124 -1.97 -27.16 -3.90
C VAL A 124 -1.35 -27.62 -2.58
N TYR A 125 -1.78 -27.05 -1.45
CA TYR A 125 -1.38 -27.46 -0.10
C TYR A 125 -2.32 -28.50 0.53
N GLY A 126 -3.23 -29.10 -0.26
CA GLY A 126 -4.13 -30.15 0.20
C GLY A 126 -5.32 -29.66 1.04
N THR A 127 -5.63 -28.37 1.08
CA THR A 127 -6.78 -27.82 1.84
C THR A 127 -7.39 -26.60 1.17
N SER A 128 -8.69 -26.60 0.90
CA SER A 128 -9.37 -25.46 0.28
C SER A 128 -9.12 -24.14 1.04
N GLY A 129 -8.87 -23.04 0.33
CA GLY A 129 -8.71 -21.71 0.93
C GLY A 129 -9.91 -21.29 1.78
N LYS A 130 -11.11 -21.83 1.50
CA LYS A 130 -12.33 -21.62 2.31
C LYS A 130 -12.27 -22.25 3.71
N VAL A 131 -11.39 -23.24 3.90
CA VAL A 131 -11.14 -23.86 5.22
C VAL A 131 -10.08 -23.07 5.98
N LEU A 132 -9.16 -22.40 5.27
CA LEU A 132 -8.03 -21.67 5.85
C LEU A 132 -8.35 -20.20 6.16
N ILE A 133 -9.29 -19.60 5.43
CA ILE A 133 -9.71 -18.21 5.60
C ILE A 133 -11.15 -18.20 6.11
N LEU A 134 -11.31 -17.71 7.34
CA LEU A 134 -12.59 -17.65 8.04
C LEU A 134 -13.17 -16.23 8.03
N GLU A 135 -14.43 -16.11 8.44
CA GLU A 135 -15.09 -14.80 8.60
C GLU A 135 -14.28 -13.84 9.48
N GLN A 136 -13.68 -14.35 10.57
CA GLN A 136 -12.82 -13.56 11.45
C GLN A 136 -11.60 -12.98 10.72
N ASP A 137 -11.04 -13.72 9.75
CA ASP A 137 -9.93 -13.25 8.94
C ASP A 137 -10.39 -12.12 8.02
N ALA A 138 -11.55 -12.27 7.36
CA ALA A 138 -12.14 -11.22 6.52
C ALA A 138 -12.43 -9.95 7.33
N ARG A 139 -13.00 -10.09 8.53
CA ARG A 139 -13.26 -8.95 9.44
C ARG A 139 -11.97 -8.28 9.92
N GLN A 140 -10.91 -9.05 10.20
CA GLN A 140 -9.63 -8.48 10.58
C GLN A 140 -8.95 -7.79 9.40
N ALA A 141 -8.97 -8.40 8.20
CA ALA A 141 -8.43 -7.82 6.97
C ALA A 141 -9.13 -6.50 6.63
N ARG A 142 -10.44 -6.40 6.85
CA ARG A 142 -11.19 -5.14 6.72
C ARG A 142 -10.66 -4.05 7.63
N LYS A 143 -10.48 -4.34 8.93
CA LYS A 143 -9.96 -3.35 9.90
C LYS A 143 -8.56 -2.90 9.52
N ASP A 144 -7.70 -3.86 9.20
CA ASP A 144 -6.31 -3.65 8.80
C ASP A 144 -6.21 -2.82 7.51
N ALA A 145 -7.01 -3.14 6.49
CA ALA A 145 -7.06 -2.39 5.24
C ALA A 145 -7.59 -0.96 5.42
N ARG A 146 -8.55 -0.77 6.34
CA ARG A 146 -9.01 0.56 6.72
C ARG A 146 -7.90 1.39 7.33
N SER A 147 -7.21 0.85 8.34
CA SER A 147 -6.10 1.55 8.99
C SER A 147 -4.98 1.85 7.99
N CYS A 148 -4.60 0.90 7.14
CA CYS A 148 -3.54 1.10 6.15
C CYS A 148 -3.88 2.24 5.16
N PHE A 149 -5.13 2.31 4.72
CA PHE A 149 -5.61 3.37 3.82
C PHE A 149 -5.63 4.76 4.48
N GLU A 150 -6.16 4.86 5.71
CA GLU A 150 -6.21 6.13 6.46
C GLU A 150 -4.79 6.67 6.71
N LEU A 151 -3.85 5.78 7.05
CA LEU A 151 -2.44 6.14 7.24
C LEU A 151 -1.77 6.55 5.92
N ALA A 152 -2.05 5.87 4.81
CA ALA A 152 -1.52 6.24 3.50
C ALA A 152 -2.03 7.61 3.04
N GLN A 153 -3.33 7.90 3.21
CA GLN A 153 -3.90 9.22 2.94
C GLN A 153 -3.26 10.31 3.81
N LEU A 154 -3.01 10.02 5.08
CA LEU A 154 -2.33 10.96 5.97
C LEU A 154 -0.92 11.27 5.46
N ILE A 155 -0.14 10.27 5.06
CA ILE A 155 1.21 10.49 4.53
C ILE A 155 1.18 11.32 3.25
N ILE A 156 0.34 10.94 2.28
CA ILE A 156 0.26 11.61 0.97
C ILE A 156 -0.20 13.07 1.12
N SER A 157 -1.25 13.33 1.90
CA SER A 157 -1.71 14.71 2.16
C SER A 157 -0.67 15.57 2.89
N ARG A 158 0.18 14.96 3.72
CA ARG A 158 1.29 15.67 4.38
C ARG A 158 2.42 15.96 3.40
N TYR A 159 2.72 15.05 2.49
CA TYR A 159 3.68 15.28 1.41
C TYR A 159 3.25 16.43 0.50
N GLU A 160 1.99 16.45 0.07
CA GLU A 160 1.42 17.56 -0.70
C GLU A 160 1.62 18.91 -0.01
N LYS A 161 1.30 18.99 1.29
CA LYS A 161 1.47 20.22 2.09
C LYS A 161 2.93 20.66 2.25
N LEU A 162 3.89 19.73 2.24
CA LEU A 162 5.31 20.05 2.33
C LEU A 162 5.84 20.61 1.00
N ARG A 163 5.30 20.14 -0.14
CA ARG A 163 5.67 20.64 -1.48
C ARG A 163 5.13 22.04 -1.77
N SER A 164 3.95 22.38 -1.22
CA SER A 164 3.32 23.70 -1.44
C SER A 164 3.94 24.84 -0.63
N LYS A 165 5.01 24.59 0.15
CA LYS A 165 5.71 25.59 0.97
C LYS A 165 7.08 25.90 0.38
#